data_AF-A0AAE1WRJ7-F1
#
_entry.id   AF-A0AAE1WRJ7-F1
#
_cell.length_a   1.000
_cell.length_b   1.000
_cell.length_c   1.000
_cell.angle_alpha   90.00
_cell.angle_beta   90.00
_cell.angle_gamma   90.00
#
_symmetry.space_group_name_H-M   'P 1'
#
loop_
_entity.id
_entity.type
_entity.pdbx_description
1 polymer ?
#
loop_
_entity_poly.entity_id
_entity_poly.type
_entity_poly.pdbx_seq_one_letter_code
_entity_poly.pdbx_strand_id
1 'polypeptide(L)'
;MWEVLEQENERWVAENLELDMDLINQNEMVAETVEPSDDLLIPLLRYQKEWLAWSLKQEESAVRGGILADEMGMGKTLQAIALVLLKRSISRGIGHELPPSSASFSKDLPAIKGTLVICP
;
A
#
# COMPACT_ATOMS: atom_id res chain seq x y z
N MET A 1 -27.13 -17.87 15.78
CA MET A 1 -25.85 -17.18 16.06
C MET A 1 -25.34 -16.47 14.81
N TRP A 2 -25.20 -17.17 13.68
CA TRP A 2 -24.87 -16.55 12.38
C TRP A 2 -25.92 -15.55 11.87
N GLU A 3 -27.20 -15.89 11.95
CA GLU A 3 -28.30 -14.98 11.54
C GLU A 3 -28.31 -13.65 12.32
N VAL A 4 -27.89 -13.66 13.60
CA VAL A 4 -27.84 -12.44 14.43
C VAL A 4 -26.68 -11.55 13.98
N LEU A 5 -25.51 -12.15 13.70
CA LEU A 5 -24.34 -11.46 13.17
C LEU A 5 -24.59 -10.89 11.76
N GLU A 6 -25.28 -11.64 10.91
CA GLU A 6 -25.65 -11.19 9.56
C GLU A 6 -26.60 -10.00 9.64
N GLN A 7 -27.60 -10.06 10.50
CA GLN A 7 -28.57 -8.98 10.69
C GLN A 7 -27.97 -7.76 11.39
N GLU A 8 -26.97 -7.94 12.26
CA GLU A 8 -26.14 -6.85 12.80
C GLU A 8 -25.26 -6.21 11.73
N ASN A 9 -24.64 -7.01 10.86
CA ASN A 9 -23.86 -6.53 9.74
C ASN A 9 -24.71 -5.74 8.75
N GLU A 10 -25.89 -6.22 8.39
CA GLU A 10 -26.82 -5.50 7.50
C GLU A 10 -27.25 -4.16 8.09
N ARG A 11 -27.57 -4.10 9.38
CA ARG A 11 -27.88 -2.83 10.06
C ARG A 11 -26.68 -1.89 10.04
N TRP A 12 -25.49 -2.38 10.37
CA TRP A 12 -24.28 -1.56 10.38
C TRP A 12 -23.95 -1.02 8.97
N VAL A 13 -24.08 -1.85 7.93
CA VAL A 13 -23.89 -1.42 6.54
C VAL A 13 -24.92 -0.35 6.16
N ALA A 14 -26.20 -0.54 6.50
CA ALA A 14 -27.24 0.44 6.20
C ALA A 14 -27.02 1.79 6.91
N GLU A 15 -26.56 1.77 8.16
CA GLU A 15 -26.28 2.98 8.94
C GLU A 15 -25.06 3.77 8.45
N ASN A 16 -24.08 3.10 7.84
CA ASN A 16 -22.83 3.73 7.40
C ASN A 16 -22.76 3.99 5.89
N LEU A 17 -23.72 3.52 5.10
CA LEU A 17 -23.71 3.63 3.64
C LEU A 17 -23.65 5.09 3.14
N GLU A 18 -24.39 6.00 3.77
CA GLU A 18 -24.38 7.43 3.39
C GLU A 18 -23.06 8.10 3.76
N LEU A 19 -22.46 7.73 4.91
CA LEU A 19 -21.16 8.25 5.33
C LEU A 19 -20.04 7.77 4.40
N ASP A 20 -20.09 6.51 3.95
CA ASP A 20 -19.09 5.94 3.05
C ASP A 20 -19.11 6.65 1.69
N MET A 21 -20.29 7.01 1.19
CA MET A 21 -20.42 7.73 -0.08
C MET A 21 -19.89 9.16 -0.02
N ASP A 22 -20.11 9.86 1.09
CA ASP A 22 -19.54 11.19 1.30
C ASP A 22 -18.01 11.15 1.44
N LEU A 23 -17.48 10.13 2.11
CA LEU A 23 -16.03 9.91 2.25
C LEU A 23 -15.37 9.59 0.90
N ILE A 24 -16.01 8.77 0.07
CA ILE A 24 -15.53 8.45 -1.28
C ILE A 24 -15.44 9.72 -2.13
N ASN A 25 -16.49 10.54 -2.14
CA ASN A 25 -16.51 11.81 -2.88
C ASN A 25 -15.42 12.77 -2.41
N GLN A 26 -15.18 12.86 -1.10
CA GLN A 26 -14.13 13.72 -0.55
C GLN A 26 -12.72 13.20 -0.89
N ASN A 27 -12.52 11.88 -0.88
CA ASN A 27 -11.23 11.28 -1.24
C ASN A 27 -10.92 11.46 -2.73
N GLU A 28 -11.92 11.41 -3.61
CA GLU A 28 -11.76 11.58 -5.07
C GLU A 28 -11.30 13.01 -5.46
N MET A 29 -11.61 14.01 -4.63
CA MET A 29 -11.13 15.39 -4.82
C MET A 29 -9.69 15.64 -4.34
N VAL A 30 -9.10 14.78 -3.48
CA VAL A 30 -7.85 15.11 -2.74
C VAL A 30 -6.88 13.92 -2.60
N ALA A 31 -7.02 12.85 -3.39
CA ALA A 31 -6.10 11.72 -3.29
C ALA A 31 -4.67 12.10 -3.72
N GLU A 32 -3.75 12.15 -2.75
CA GLU A 32 -2.32 12.36 -2.99
C GLU A 32 -1.75 11.19 -3.81
N THR A 33 -0.92 11.50 -4.80
CA THR A 33 -0.22 10.51 -5.62
C THR A 33 1.28 10.54 -5.34
N VAL A 34 1.92 9.38 -5.46
CA VAL A 34 3.37 9.26 -5.43
C VAL A 34 3.85 8.55 -6.70
N GLU A 35 4.93 9.07 -7.30
CA GLU A 35 5.58 8.42 -8.43
C GLU A 35 6.36 7.17 -7.97
N PRO A 36 6.35 6.08 -8.75
CA PRO A 36 7.10 4.88 -8.41
C PRO A 36 8.62 5.10 -8.51
N SER A 37 9.38 4.13 -8.00
CA SER A 37 10.83 4.07 -8.21
C SER A 37 11.19 3.92 -9.70
N ASP A 38 12.30 4.52 -10.13
CA ASP A 38 12.86 4.35 -11.48
C ASP A 38 13.19 2.87 -11.81
N ASP A 39 13.37 2.03 -10.78
CA ASP A 39 13.55 0.59 -10.91
C ASP A 39 12.27 -0.14 -11.41
N LEU A 40 11.10 0.51 -11.37
CA LEU A 40 9.85 -0.05 -11.85
C LEU A 40 9.70 0.18 -13.36
N LEU A 41 9.78 -0.91 -14.12
CA LEU A 41 9.78 -0.86 -15.59
C LEU A 41 8.42 -0.53 -16.21
N ILE A 42 7.33 -0.68 -15.46
CA ILE A 42 5.96 -0.54 -15.95
C ILE A 42 5.33 0.70 -15.31
N PRO A 43 4.71 1.60 -16.10
CA PRO A 43 4.05 2.78 -15.54
C PRO A 43 2.83 2.37 -14.70
N LEU A 44 2.65 3.04 -13.57
CA LEU A 44 1.48 2.86 -12.71
C LEU A 44 0.29 3.71 -13.20
N LEU A 45 -0.90 3.13 -13.12
CA LEU A 45 -2.17 3.86 -13.29
C LEU A 45 -2.38 4.83 -12.13
N ARG A 46 -3.22 5.85 -12.33
CA ARG A 46 -3.44 6.90 -11.32
C ARG A 46 -3.85 6.33 -9.95
N TYR A 47 -4.85 5.45 -9.90
CA TYR A 47 -5.29 4.81 -8.66
C TYR A 47 -4.19 3.98 -8.00
N GLN A 48 -3.27 3.40 -8.78
CA GLN A 48 -2.12 2.65 -8.24
C GLN A 48 -1.11 3.59 -7.58
N LYS A 49 -0.95 4.82 -8.10
CA LYS A 49 -0.11 5.87 -7.50
C LYS A 49 -0.75 6.45 -6.23
N GLU A 50 -2.07 6.59 -6.20
CA GLU A 50 -2.83 7.00 -5.01
C GLU A 50 -2.68 5.95 -3.90
N TRP A 51 -2.85 4.67 -4.25
CA TRP A 51 -2.59 3.57 -3.33
C TRP A 51 -1.12 3.54 -2.86
N LEU A 52 -0.16 3.83 -3.75
CA LEU A 52 1.26 3.87 -3.37
C LEU A 52 1.52 4.96 -2.33
N ALA A 53 0.94 6.15 -2.49
CA ALA A 53 1.02 7.22 -1.50
C ALA A 53 0.39 6.82 -0.17
N TRP A 54 -0.79 6.18 -0.20
CA TRP A 54 -1.46 5.69 0.99
C TRP A 54 -0.63 4.62 1.71
N SER A 55 -0.11 3.64 0.99
CA SER A 55 0.61 2.50 1.56
C SER A 55 1.93 2.92 2.23
N LEU A 56 2.64 3.91 1.69
CA LEU A 56 3.80 4.50 2.35
C LEU A 56 3.44 5.07 3.73
N LYS A 57 2.35 5.86 3.80
CA LYS A 57 1.85 6.41 5.08
C LYS A 57 1.43 5.29 6.04
N GLN A 58 0.81 4.23 5.54
CA GLN A 58 0.39 3.11 6.37
C GLN A 58 1.56 2.35 7.00
N GLU A 59 2.66 2.16 6.26
CA GLU A 59 3.88 1.55 6.81
C GLU A 59 4.53 2.38 7.92
N GLU A 60 4.38 3.70 7.87
CA GLU A 60 4.88 4.64 8.89
C GLU A 60 3.90 4.83 10.05
N SER A 61 2.65 4.40 9.88
CA SER A 61 1.64 4.44 10.93
C SER A 61 1.94 3.43 12.04
N ALA A 62 1.22 3.54 13.16
CA ALA A 62 1.31 2.58 14.25
C ALA A 62 0.95 1.14 13.83
N VAL A 63 0.10 0.98 12.80
CA VAL A 63 -0.33 -0.33 12.27
C VAL A 63 0.75 -0.95 11.37
N ARG A 64 1.60 -0.13 10.75
CA ARG A 64 2.72 -0.54 9.90
C ARG A 64 2.31 -1.45 8.73
N GLY A 65 1.16 -1.19 8.12
CA GLY A 65 0.64 -2.01 7.03
C GLY A 65 -0.84 -1.80 6.80
N GLY A 66 -1.43 -2.67 6.01
CA GLY A 66 -2.84 -2.57 5.65
C GLY A 66 -3.33 -3.74 4.79
N ILE A 67 -4.63 -3.71 4.50
CA ILE A 67 -5.30 -4.67 3.62
C ILE A 67 -5.56 -3.99 2.28
N LEU A 68 -5.12 -4.61 1.20
CA LEU A 68 -5.46 -4.22 -0.15
C LEU A 68 -6.48 -5.20 -0.71
N ALA A 69 -7.73 -4.73 -0.82
CA ALA A 69 -8.90 -5.50 -1.20
C ALA A 69 -9.57 -4.97 -2.48
N ASP A 70 -8.76 -4.47 -3.42
CA ASP A 70 -9.25 -4.03 -4.74
C ASP A 70 -9.84 -5.20 -5.54
N GLU A 71 -10.70 -4.88 -6.51
CA GLU A 71 -11.25 -5.86 -7.45
C GLU A 71 -10.15 -6.69 -8.15
N MET A 72 -10.50 -7.94 -8.49
CA MET A 72 -9.60 -8.80 -9.25
C MET A 72 -9.27 -8.16 -10.60
N GLY A 73 -7.98 -8.08 -10.94
CA GLY A 73 -7.50 -7.46 -12.18
C GLY A 73 -6.98 -6.03 -12.03
N MET A 74 -7.15 -5.39 -10.86
CA MET A 74 -6.65 -4.02 -10.59
C MET A 74 -5.12 -3.91 -10.43
N GLY A 75 -4.39 -5.03 -10.49
CA GLY A 75 -2.93 -5.03 -10.44
C GLY A 75 -2.33 -5.00 -9.02
N LYS A 76 -3.01 -5.61 -8.04
CA LYS A 76 -2.56 -5.70 -6.63
C LYS A 76 -1.13 -6.20 -6.45
N THR A 77 -0.70 -7.17 -7.25
CA THR A 77 0.69 -7.65 -7.25
C THR A 77 1.68 -6.58 -7.72
N LEU A 78 1.32 -5.83 -8.76
CA LEU A 78 2.15 -4.73 -9.28
C LEU A 78 2.27 -3.61 -8.25
N GLN A 79 1.16 -3.24 -7.61
CA GLN A 79 1.12 -2.29 -6.49
C GLN A 79 2.07 -2.72 -5.36
N ALA A 80 1.99 -3.99 -4.92
CA ALA A 80 2.89 -4.52 -3.89
C ALA A 80 4.37 -4.46 -4.28
N ILE A 81 4.71 -4.79 -5.53
CA ILE A 81 6.09 -4.69 -6.05
C ILE A 81 6.55 -3.23 -6.06
N ALA A 82 5.71 -2.30 -6.51
CA ALA A 82 6.04 -0.87 -6.56
C ALA A 82 6.37 -0.32 -5.17
N LEU A 83 5.60 -0.70 -4.14
CA LEU A 83 5.87 -0.34 -2.75
C LEU A 83 7.24 -0.84 -2.29
N VAL A 84 7.55 -2.12 -2.51
CA VAL A 84 8.84 -2.71 -2.12
C VAL A 84 10.02 -2.00 -2.80
N LEU A 85 9.92 -1.73 -4.10
CA LEU A 85 10.98 -1.06 -4.86
C LEU A 85 11.20 0.37 -4.37
N LEU A 86 10.13 1.12 -4.12
CA LEU A 86 10.20 2.49 -3.63
C LEU A 86 10.79 2.55 -2.21
N LYS A 87 10.37 1.66 -1.30
CA LYS A 87 10.98 1.59 0.05
C LYS A 87 12.46 1.24 -0.01
N ARG A 88 12.86 0.38 -0.95
CA ARG A 88 14.26 0.01 -1.16
C ARG A 88 15.07 1.18 -1.72
N SER A 89 14.52 2.01 -2.60
CA SER A 89 15.23 3.20 -3.10
C SER A 89 15.40 4.26 -2.00
N ILE A 90 14.35 4.52 -1.21
CA ILE A 90 14.41 5.42 -0.04
C ILE A 90 15.47 4.96 0.97
N SER A 91 15.47 3.66 1.31
CA SER A 91 16.43 3.10 2.27
C SER A 91 17.88 3.14 1.77
N ARG A 92 18.10 3.06 0.45
CA ARG A 92 19.42 3.21 -0.17
C ARG A 92 19.92 4.67 -0.15
N GLY A 93 19.02 5.65 -0.31
CA GLY A 93 19.39 7.07 -0.35
C GLY A 93 19.82 7.67 1.00
N ILE A 94 19.48 7.03 2.11
CA ILE A 94 19.81 7.51 3.47
C ILE A 94 21.19 7.00 3.96
N GLY A 95 21.82 6.08 3.21
CA GLY A 95 23.19 5.59 3.48
C GLY A 95 24.25 6.38 2.71
N HIS A 96 25.02 7.19 3.43
CA HIS A 96 26.22 7.91 2.98
C HIS A 96 27.14 7.09 2.05
N GLU A 97 27.74 7.76 1.06
CA GLU A 97 28.77 7.25 0.14
C GLU A 97 29.74 6.26 0.80
N LEU A 98 29.92 5.08 0.20
CA LEU A 98 31.07 4.19 0.41
C LEU A 98 31.33 3.36 -0.88
N PRO A 99 32.61 2.95 -1.11
CA PRO A 99 33.21 2.78 -2.44
C PRO A 99 32.84 1.47 -3.15
N PRO A 100 33.12 1.34 -4.46
CA PRO A 100 32.79 0.15 -5.23
C PRO A 100 33.85 -0.91 -4.97
N SER A 101 33.66 -1.76 -3.97
CA SER A 101 34.50 -2.93 -3.81
C SER A 101 33.77 -4.04 -3.08
N SER A 102 33.68 -5.16 -3.78
CA SER A 102 33.53 -6.51 -3.23
C SER A 102 32.12 -6.90 -2.84
N ALA A 103 31.49 -7.64 -3.76
CA ALA A 103 30.42 -8.58 -3.48
C ALA A 103 30.69 -9.32 -2.16
N SER A 104 29.95 -8.96 -1.13
CA SER A 104 29.80 -9.75 0.08
C SER A 104 28.35 -9.61 0.46
N PHE A 105 27.60 -10.65 0.08
CA PHE A 105 26.20 -10.87 0.40
C PHE A 105 26.11 -11.03 1.93
N SER A 106 26.15 -9.94 2.69
CA SER A 106 25.85 -9.97 4.12
C SER A 106 24.37 -10.30 4.26
N LYS A 107 24.09 -11.42 4.92
CA LYS A 107 22.80 -12.12 5.04
C LYS A 107 21.74 -11.37 5.84
N ASP A 108 21.79 -10.06 5.91
CA ASP A 108 20.74 -9.27 6.56
C ASP A 108 19.73 -8.91 5.47
N LEU A 109 18.65 -9.68 5.42
CA LEU A 109 17.47 -9.30 4.67
C LEU A 109 17.13 -7.85 5.08
N PRO A 110 16.84 -6.95 4.11
CA PRO A 110 16.42 -5.60 4.47
C PRO A 110 15.26 -5.72 5.47
N ALA A 111 15.30 -4.95 6.55
CA ALA A 111 14.26 -4.98 7.57
C ALA A 111 12.95 -4.49 6.94
N ILE A 112 12.17 -5.41 6.36
CA ILE A 112 10.87 -5.13 5.77
C ILE A 112 9.93 -4.94 6.95
N LYS A 113 9.58 -3.70 7.23
CA LYS A 113 8.92 -3.28 8.47
C LYS A 113 7.40 -3.30 8.39
N GLY A 114 6.80 -3.80 7.32
CA GLY A 114 5.35 -3.82 7.16
C GLY A 114 4.78 -5.09 6.55
N THR A 115 3.49 -5.30 6.79
CA THR A 115 2.70 -6.42 6.27
C THR A 115 1.63 -5.87 5.34
N LEU A 116 1.70 -6.19 4.05
CA LEU A 116 0.63 -5.95 3.09
C LEU A 116 -0.11 -7.26 2.83
N VAL A 117 -1.39 -7.31 3.20
CA VAL A 117 -2.25 -8.46 2.87
C VAL A 117 -3.01 -8.15 1.59
N ILE A 118 -2.79 -8.96 0.57
CA ILE A 118 -3.50 -8.88 -0.71
C ILE A 118 -4.62 -9.90 -0.68
N CYS A 119 -5.87 -9.44 -0.71
CA CYS A 119 -7.03 -10.32 -0.83
C CYS A 119 -7.26 -10.66 -2.31
N PRO A 120 -7.52 -11.94 -2.68
CA PRO A 120 -7.82 -12.35 -4.05
C PRO A 120 -9.09 -11.67 -4.57
#